data_AF-A0A7X5N3A3-F1
#
_entry.id   AF-A0A7X5N3A3-F1
#
_cell.length_a   1.000
_cell.length_b   1.000
_cell.length_c   1.000
_cell.angle_alpha   90.00
_cell.angle_beta   90.00
_cell.angle_gamma   90.00
#
_symmetry.space_group_name_H-M   'P 1'
#
loop_
_entity.id
_entity.type
_entity.pdbx_description
1 polymer ?
#
loop_
_entity_poly.entity_id
_entity_poly.type
_entity_poly.pdbx_seq_one_letter_code
_entity_poly.pdbx_strand_id
1 'polypeptide(L)'
;DLGFAGFRLNTRKDTDRDFSAFLGASYFRAVGKEGQYGQSARGLAIDTGTGGPEEFPDFIAYYLEQPADDSNTVVVYGLLDSPSVAGAYRFAITNGEVLVMEIDSALYPRKT
;
A
#
# COMPACT_ATOMS: atom_id res chain seq x y z
N ASP A 1 20.75 -7.58 11.76
CA ASP A 1 20.90 -6.82 10.52
C ASP A 1 19.63 -6.00 10.32
N LEU A 2 19.71 -4.80 9.73
CA LEU A 2 18.57 -3.89 9.58
C LEU A 2 18.13 -3.78 8.11
N GLY A 3 16.82 -3.69 7.87
CA GLY A 3 16.22 -3.43 6.56
C GLY A 3 15.34 -2.18 6.55
N PHE A 4 14.61 -1.94 5.46
CA PHE A 4 13.63 -0.86 5.38
C PHE A 4 12.33 -1.25 6.08
N ALA A 5 11.77 -0.34 6.88
CA ALA A 5 10.46 -0.54 7.51
C ALA A 5 9.28 -0.32 6.53
N GLY A 6 9.51 0.44 5.47
CA GLY A 6 8.51 0.86 4.50
C GLY A 6 9.11 1.87 3.52
N PHE A 7 8.26 2.48 2.70
CA PHE A 7 8.68 3.51 1.74
C PHE A 7 7.58 4.55 1.53
N ARG A 8 7.96 5.65 0.89
CA ARG A 8 7.06 6.71 0.44
C ARG A 8 7.36 7.10 -0.99
N LEU A 9 6.36 7.65 -1.66
CA LEU A 9 6.44 8.08 -3.06
C LEU A 9 6.37 9.61 -3.13
N ASN A 10 7.32 10.18 -3.86
CA ASN A 10 7.44 11.61 -4.10
C ASN A 10 7.42 11.88 -5.60
N THR A 11 7.12 13.12 -5.99
CA THR A 11 7.26 13.52 -7.39
C THR A 11 8.64 14.13 -7.62
N ARG A 12 9.12 14.12 -8.86
CA ARG A 12 10.36 14.82 -9.22
C ARG A 12 10.29 16.34 -8.95
N LYS A 13 9.09 16.92 -8.95
CA LYS A 13 8.86 18.35 -8.71
C LYS A 13 8.81 18.69 -7.21
N ASP A 14 8.57 17.71 -6.35
CA ASP A 14 8.46 17.87 -4.90
C ASP A 14 8.98 16.62 -4.19
N THR A 15 10.24 16.66 -3.79
CA THR A 15 10.96 15.56 -3.14
C THR A 15 10.82 15.58 -1.61
N ASP A 16 10.24 16.63 -1.05
CA ASP A 16 10.12 16.80 0.40
C ASP A 16 8.77 16.29 0.90
N ARG A 17 7.71 16.49 0.09
CA ARG A 17 6.35 16.05 0.41
C ARG A 17 5.97 14.81 -0.40
N ASP A 18 5.73 13.72 0.30
CA ASP A 18 5.23 12.48 -0.30
C ASP A 18 3.73 12.56 -0.61
N PHE A 19 3.32 11.86 -1.67
CA PHE A 19 1.91 11.73 -2.04
C PHE A 19 1.29 10.39 -1.60
N SER A 20 2.13 9.42 -1.25
CA SER A 20 1.70 8.12 -0.71
C SER A 20 2.80 7.48 0.13
N ALA A 21 2.39 6.74 1.17
CA ALA A 21 3.28 6.01 2.06
C ALA A 21 2.74 4.61 2.40
N PHE A 22 3.66 3.65 2.48
CA PHE A 22 3.41 2.24 2.79
C PHE A 22 4.27 1.87 4.01
N LEU A 23 3.64 1.61 5.16
CA LEU A 23 4.34 1.36 6.40
C LEU A 23 3.44 0.70 7.45
N GLY A 24 3.92 -0.41 8.01
CA GLY A 24 3.30 -1.13 9.14
C GLY A 24 2.15 -2.05 8.70
N ALA A 25 2.23 -3.33 9.02
CA ALA A 25 1.29 -4.35 8.55
C ALA A 25 1.02 -4.19 7.04
N SER A 26 -0.25 -4.29 6.64
CA SER A 26 -0.68 -4.04 5.27
C SER A 26 -1.25 -2.63 5.07
N TYR A 27 -0.88 -1.67 5.93
CA TYR A 27 -1.39 -0.30 5.85
C TYR A 27 -0.68 0.55 4.78
N PHE A 28 -1.47 1.41 4.15
CA PHE A 28 -1.00 2.44 3.25
C PHE A 28 -1.85 3.70 3.36
N ARG A 29 -1.26 4.84 3.00
CA ARG A 29 -1.88 6.15 3.02
C ARG A 29 -1.57 6.91 1.75
N ALA A 30 -2.41 7.89 1.47
CA ALA A 30 -2.24 8.80 0.36
C ALA A 30 -2.77 10.18 0.74
N VAL A 31 -2.32 11.19 0.01
CA VAL A 31 -2.81 12.57 0.14
C VAL A 31 -3.30 13.09 -1.20
N GLY A 32 -4.31 13.96 -1.15
CA GLY A 32 -4.72 14.77 -2.30
C GLY A 32 -3.86 16.03 -2.46
N LYS A 33 -4.36 16.97 -3.25
CA LYS A 33 -3.71 18.24 -3.57
C LYS A 33 -3.30 19.08 -2.35
N GLU A 34 -4.01 18.97 -1.22
CA GLU A 34 -3.69 19.69 0.01
C GLU A 34 -2.46 19.14 0.74
N GLY A 35 -2.02 17.92 0.39
CA GLY A 35 -0.85 17.29 1.00
C GLY A 35 -1.05 16.85 2.47
N GLN A 36 -2.29 16.86 2.96
CA GLN A 36 -2.61 16.48 4.33
C GLN A 36 -2.98 14.99 4.41
N TYR A 37 -2.29 14.26 5.29
CA TYR A 37 -2.68 12.88 5.62
C TYR A 37 -4.03 12.82 6.32
N GLY A 38 -4.91 11.97 5.79
CA GLY A 38 -6.19 11.62 6.36
C GLY A 38 -6.24 10.16 6.80
N GLN A 39 -7.26 9.44 6.35
CA GLN A 39 -7.49 8.04 6.69
C GLN A 39 -6.38 7.12 6.15
N SER A 40 -6.19 6.00 6.84
CA SER A 40 -5.40 4.88 6.32
C SER A 40 -6.31 3.88 5.63
N ALA A 41 -5.80 3.26 4.59
CA ALA A 41 -6.33 2.01 4.08
C ALA A 41 -5.41 0.86 4.52
N ARG A 42 -5.91 -0.37 4.42
CA ARG A 42 -5.13 -1.59 4.62
C ARG A 42 -5.50 -2.62 3.56
N GLY A 43 -4.53 -3.45 3.18
CA GLY A 43 -4.73 -4.50 2.18
C GLY A 43 -5.80 -5.50 2.62
N LEU A 44 -5.73 -5.99 3.86
CA LEU A 44 -6.69 -6.96 4.38
C LEU A 44 -6.92 -6.78 5.88
N ALA A 45 -8.15 -7.07 6.30
CA ALA A 45 -8.60 -7.08 7.68
C ALA A 45 -9.14 -8.47 8.02
N ILE A 46 -8.70 -9.08 9.12
CA ILE A 46 -9.13 -10.42 9.53
C ILE A 46 -9.53 -10.37 11.00
N ASP A 47 -10.75 -10.81 11.30
CA ASP A 47 -11.32 -10.88 12.67
C ASP A 47 -11.38 -9.53 13.43
N THR A 48 -11.34 -8.40 12.71
CA THR A 48 -11.48 -7.06 13.29
C THR A 48 -12.84 -6.89 13.97
N GLY A 49 -12.83 -6.41 15.23
CA GLY A 49 -14.06 -6.12 15.97
C GLY A 49 -14.86 -7.37 16.36
N THR A 50 -14.26 -8.55 16.22
CA THR A 50 -14.82 -9.78 16.78
C THR A 50 -14.50 -9.86 18.28
N GLY A 51 -15.12 -10.79 19.01
CA GLY A 51 -14.78 -11.05 20.41
C GLY A 51 -13.44 -11.77 20.61
N GLY A 52 -12.74 -12.10 19.53
CA GLY A 52 -11.43 -12.76 19.51
C GLY A 52 -10.29 -11.81 19.13
N PRO A 53 -9.03 -12.31 19.08
CA PRO A 53 -7.89 -11.53 18.64
C PRO A 53 -7.97 -11.21 17.14
N GLU A 54 -7.67 -9.97 16.76
CA GLU A 54 -7.53 -9.54 15.36
C GLU A 54 -6.21 -10.04 14.76
N GLU A 55 -6.25 -10.52 13.52
CA GLU A 55 -5.06 -10.85 12.74
C GLU A 55 -4.72 -9.68 11.80
N PHE A 56 -3.45 -9.26 11.82
CA PHE A 56 -2.94 -8.15 11.00
C PHE A 56 -1.97 -8.68 9.94
N PRO A 57 -2.42 -8.85 8.68
CA PRO A 57 -1.53 -9.22 7.58
C PRO A 57 -0.48 -8.14 7.27
N ASP A 58 0.72 -8.57 6.91
CA ASP A 58 1.86 -7.71 6.55
C ASP A 58 2.06 -7.67 5.03
N PHE A 59 2.45 -6.50 4.50
CA PHE A 59 3.13 -6.46 3.20
C PHE A 59 4.63 -6.69 3.41
N ILE A 60 5.13 -7.85 2.97
CA ILE A 60 6.49 -8.31 3.24
C ILE A 60 7.48 -8.04 2.10
N ALA A 61 6.98 -7.76 0.90
CA ALA A 61 7.80 -7.39 -0.25
C ALA A 61 7.05 -6.45 -1.17
N TYR A 62 7.81 -5.55 -1.80
CA TYR A 62 7.30 -4.61 -2.78
C TYR A 62 8.14 -4.64 -4.05
N TYR A 63 7.49 -4.43 -5.19
CA TYR A 63 8.13 -4.31 -6.49
C TYR A 63 7.59 -3.06 -7.18
N LEU A 64 8.46 -2.11 -7.47
CA LEU A 64 8.07 -0.82 -8.05
C LEU A 64 8.42 -0.85 -9.54
N GLU A 65 7.42 -0.66 -10.40
CA GLU A 65 7.67 -0.46 -11.83
C GLU A 65 8.20 0.95 -12.06
N GLN A 66 9.25 1.07 -12.87
CA GLN A 66 9.70 2.38 -13.33
C GLN A 66 8.63 2.96 -14.27
N PRO A 67 7.99 4.08 -13.91
CA PRO A 67 7.01 4.70 -14.79
C PRO A 67 7.69 5.28 -16.03
N ALA A 68 6.94 5.41 -17.13
CA ALA A 68 7.38 6.20 -18.28
C ALA A 68 7.60 7.66 -17.86
N ASP A 69 8.51 8.36 -18.55
CA ASP A 69 8.94 9.73 -18.19
C ASP A 69 7.78 10.74 -18.12
N ASP A 70 6.72 10.53 -18.89
CA ASP A 70 5.52 11.37 -18.99
C ASP A 70 4.30 10.78 -18.24
N SER A 71 4.46 9.62 -17.58
CA SER A 71 3.38 9.00 -16.82
C SER A 71 3.10 9.75 -15.53
N ASN A 72 1.81 9.95 -15.25
CA ASN A 72 1.34 10.40 -13.95
C ASN A 72 0.88 9.26 -13.03
N THR A 73 1.12 8.01 -13.47
CA THR A 73 0.77 6.78 -12.75
C THR A 73 2.04 5.99 -12.45
N VAL A 74 2.17 5.54 -11.21
CA VAL A 74 3.18 4.56 -10.80
C VAL A 74 2.50 3.26 -10.38
N VAL A 75 3.06 2.13 -10.83
CA VAL A 75 2.58 0.81 -10.43
C VAL A 75 3.50 0.25 -9.35
N VAL A 76 2.88 -0.17 -8.25
CA VAL A 76 3.54 -0.86 -7.15
C VAL A 76 2.87 -2.21 -6.97
N TYR A 77 3.64 -3.27 -6.88
CA TYR A 77 3.15 -4.58 -6.44
C TYR A 77 3.50 -4.82 -4.98
N GLY A 78 2.59 -5.48 -4.27
CA GLY A 78 2.79 -5.88 -2.88
C GLY A 78 2.52 -7.37 -2.67
N LEU A 79 3.44 -8.05 -2.00
CA LEU A 79 3.23 -9.41 -1.49
C LEU A 79 2.74 -9.32 -0.05
N LEU A 80 1.52 -9.79 0.18
CA LEU A 80 0.88 -9.85 1.49
C LEU A 80 1.06 -11.25 2.09
N ASP A 81 1.46 -11.30 3.35
CA ASP A 81 1.63 -12.53 4.11
C ASP A 81 0.99 -12.42 5.48
N SER A 82 0.31 -13.48 5.89
CA SER A 82 -0.22 -13.62 7.24
C SER A 82 -0.33 -15.10 7.64
N PRO A 83 -0.57 -15.40 8.93
CA PRO A 83 -0.82 -16.77 9.37
C PRO A 83 -1.96 -17.46 8.62
N SER A 84 -3.00 -16.73 8.22
CA SER A 84 -4.23 -17.32 7.67
C SER A 84 -4.45 -17.02 6.18
N VAL A 85 -3.77 -16.04 5.58
CA VAL A 85 -3.94 -15.65 4.17
C VAL A 85 -2.60 -15.25 3.54
N ALA A 86 -2.38 -15.63 2.28
CA ALA A 86 -1.40 -14.98 1.40
C ALA A 86 -2.11 -14.09 0.39
N GLY A 87 -1.46 -13.03 -0.09
CA GLY A 87 -2.05 -12.17 -1.11
C GLY A 87 -1.03 -11.55 -2.06
N ALA A 88 -1.48 -11.23 -3.27
CA ALA A 88 -0.72 -10.44 -4.23
C ALA A 88 -1.55 -9.23 -4.63
N TYR A 89 -0.93 -8.06 -4.67
CA TYR A 89 -1.57 -6.78 -4.94
C TYR A 89 -0.87 -6.07 -6.09
N ARG A 90 -1.65 -5.38 -6.91
CA ARG A 90 -1.19 -4.36 -7.86
C ARG A 90 -1.88 -3.05 -7.52
N PHE A 91 -1.09 -2.04 -7.18
CA PHE A 91 -1.53 -0.68 -6.93
C PHE A 91 -1.13 0.19 -8.13
N ALA A 92 -2.09 0.64 -8.93
CA ALA A 92 -1.87 1.68 -9.93
C ALA A 92 -2.25 3.04 -9.32
N ILE A 93 -1.24 3.84 -8.99
CA ILE A 93 -1.38 5.08 -8.21
C ILE A 93 -1.24 6.27 -9.15
N THR A 94 -2.35 6.97 -9.41
CA THR A 94 -2.39 8.16 -10.27
C THR A 94 -2.41 9.42 -9.41
N ASN A 95 -1.37 10.26 -9.53
CA ASN A 95 -1.23 11.48 -8.74
C ASN A 95 -1.94 12.69 -9.40
N GLY A 96 -3.26 12.78 -9.27
CA GLY A 96 -4.09 13.88 -9.80
C GLY A 96 -4.45 14.94 -8.76
N GLU A 97 -5.41 15.82 -9.10
CA GLU A 97 -6.04 16.73 -8.12
C GLU A 97 -6.69 15.95 -6.97
N VAL A 98 -7.35 14.84 -7.33
CA VAL A 98 -7.66 13.74 -6.42
C VAL A 98 -6.70 12.60 -6.76
N LEU A 99 -6.06 12.05 -5.74
CA LEU A 99 -5.24 10.86 -5.90
C LEU A 99 -6.15 9.64 -6.03
N VAL A 100 -5.94 8.86 -7.10
CA VAL A 100 -6.68 7.62 -7.34
C VAL A 100 -5.71 6.44 -7.25
N MET A 101 -6.08 5.43 -6.47
CA MET A 101 -5.42 4.13 -6.46
C MET A 101 -6.38 3.08 -7.00
N GLU A 102 -6.07 2.53 -8.16
CA GLU A 102 -6.74 1.32 -8.66
C GLU A 102 -5.99 0.11 -8.10
N ILE A 103 -6.73 -0.79 -7.44
CA ILE A 103 -6.13 -1.90 -6.69
C ILE A 103 -6.71 -3.21 -7.20
N ASP A 104 -5.86 -4.04 -7.78
CA ASP A 104 -6.15 -5.44 -8.06
C ASP A 104 -5.57 -6.29 -6.93
N SER A 105 -6.33 -7.29 -6.46
CA SER A 105 -5.85 -8.23 -5.46
C SER A 105 -6.24 -9.67 -5.76
N ALA A 106 -5.33 -10.58 -5.42
CA ALA A 106 -5.59 -12.01 -5.38
C ALA A 106 -5.26 -12.51 -3.97
N LEU A 107 -6.25 -13.08 -3.29
CA LEU A 107 -6.13 -13.57 -1.92
C LEU A 107 -6.25 -15.10 -1.89
N TYR A 108 -5.41 -15.73 -1.08
CA TYR A 108 -5.28 -17.17 -0.97
C TYR A 108 -5.37 -17.58 0.51
N PRO A 109 -6.53 -18.06 0.97
CA PRO A 109 -6.68 -18.62 2.31
C PRO A 109 -5.73 -19.79 2.53
N ARG A 110 -5.07 -19.83 3.69
CA ARG A 110 -4.16 -20.90 4.12
C ARG A 110 -4.80 -21.86 5.11
N LYS A 111 -5.93 -21.44 5.69
CA LYS A 111 -6.72 -22.17 6.67
C LYS A 111 -8.18 -22.14 6.23
N THR A 112 -8.90 -23.19 6.56
CA THR A 112 -10.34 -23.39 6.31
C THR A 112 -11.14 -23.20 7.58
#